data_AF-V9IJ58-F1
#
_entry.id   AF-V9IJ58-F1
#
_cell.length_a   1.000
_cell.length_b   1.000
_cell.length_c   1.000
_cell.angle_alpha   90.00
_cell.angle_beta   90.00
_cell.angle_gamma   90.00
#
_symmetry.space_group_name_H-M   'P 1'
#
loop_
_entity.id
_entity.type
_entity.pdbx_description
1 polymer ?
#
loop_
_entity_poly.entity_id
_entity_poly.type
_entity_poly.pdbx_seq_one_letter_code
_entity_poly.pdbx_strand_id
1 'polypeptide(L)'
;MATTASSRVDELVQTVTLHNPRKLLFTGYVLPSVILHTVWIYSWIFVYGIDEYYDAGLVGIAAIGVLQIFICLCCQWSVHIHTFFNCSSEKNPYNAKIAKVVPTPNNGSSELVKLHHSEQQEPWFIFQKTKYYWNSDKKTFQGLQFPINHSVKHYCEWKGYLDEKDIAAAEEKYGKNKLDMVVPEFRELFKERAIAPFFVFQLFCVALWCFDKYWYYSIFTLVMLIMFECTLVQQQLRNMAEIRKMGINHIQ
;
A
#
# COMPACT_ATOMS: atom_id res chain seq x y z
N MET A 1 -19.63 20.56 18.73
CA MET A 1 -18.75 19.45 19.17
C MET A 1 -17.36 19.79 18.69
N ALA A 2 -16.50 20.29 19.59
CA ALA A 2 -15.20 20.85 19.23
C ALA A 2 -14.28 19.74 18.71
N THR A 3 -13.91 19.83 17.44
CA THR A 3 -12.88 18.99 16.83
C THR A 3 -11.55 19.34 17.48
N THR A 4 -11.04 18.45 18.34
CA THR A 4 -9.66 18.47 18.80
C THR A 4 -8.76 18.59 17.58
N ALA A 5 -8.14 19.75 17.41
CA ALA A 5 -7.21 20.04 16.34
C ALA A 5 -5.98 19.14 16.53
N SER A 6 -6.02 17.93 15.98
CA SER A 6 -4.81 17.19 15.70
C SER A 6 -3.96 18.09 14.82
N SER A 7 -2.81 18.53 15.32
CA SER A 7 -1.85 19.33 14.56
C SER A 7 -1.54 18.60 13.26
N ARG A 8 -2.10 19.09 12.15
CA ARG A 8 -1.82 18.56 10.82
C ARG A 8 -0.34 18.80 10.53
N VAL A 9 0.29 17.86 9.84
CA VAL A 9 1.70 17.99 9.49
C VAL A 9 1.87 19.08 8.44
N ASP A 10 1.01 19.06 7.43
CA ASP A 10 0.96 20.06 6.36
C ASP A 10 -0.43 20.05 5.69
N GLU A 11 -0.62 20.82 4.63
CA GLU A 11 -1.86 20.86 3.84
C GLU A 11 -2.21 19.49 3.24
N LEU A 12 -1.20 18.73 2.82
CA LEU A 12 -1.37 17.39 2.21
C LEU A 12 -1.48 16.26 3.24
N VAL A 13 -0.74 16.35 4.35
CA VAL A 13 -0.58 15.24 5.30
C VAL A 13 -1.19 15.59 6.65
N GLN A 14 -2.16 14.77 7.06
CA GLN A 14 -2.81 14.92 8.36
C GLN A 14 -1.97 14.32 9.48
N THR A 15 -1.57 13.04 9.34
CA THR A 15 -0.77 12.35 10.36
C THR A 15 0.23 11.39 9.73
N VAL A 16 1.37 11.23 10.40
CA VAL A 16 2.40 10.24 10.07
C VAL A 16 2.63 9.39 11.30
N THR A 17 2.56 8.06 11.13
CA THR A 17 2.86 7.11 12.21
C THR A 17 3.91 6.12 11.74
N LEU A 18 4.84 5.78 12.62
CA LEU A 18 5.99 4.95 12.31
C LEU A 18 5.72 3.51 12.73
N HIS A 19 6.12 2.57 11.87
CA HIS A 19 5.89 1.15 12.12
C HIS A 19 7.07 0.30 11.65
N ASN A 20 7.15 -0.90 12.24
CA ASN A 20 8.07 -1.95 11.85
C ASN A 20 7.29 -3.19 11.40
N PRO A 21 7.57 -3.75 10.21
CA PRO A 21 6.88 -4.95 9.74
C PRO A 21 7.27 -6.13 10.63
N ARG A 22 6.27 -6.93 11.01
CA ARG A 22 6.50 -8.17 11.76
C ARG A 22 7.09 -9.24 10.83
N LYS A 23 7.81 -10.20 11.41
CA LYS A 23 8.26 -11.38 10.67
C LYS A 23 7.04 -12.18 10.21
N LEU A 24 7.16 -12.89 9.07
CA LEU A 24 6.08 -13.62 8.42
C LEU A 24 5.27 -14.52 9.38
N LEU A 25 5.95 -15.20 10.30
CA LEU A 25 5.32 -16.09 11.28
C LEU A 25 4.51 -15.35 12.35
N PHE A 26 4.77 -14.07 12.62
CA PHE A 26 4.05 -13.27 13.62
C PHE A 26 3.05 -12.30 12.97
N THR A 27 2.83 -12.47 11.67
CA THR A 27 1.83 -11.72 10.93
C THR A 27 0.45 -12.10 11.43
N GLY A 28 -0.40 -11.10 11.63
CA GLY A 28 -1.68 -11.24 12.32
C GLY A 28 -2.72 -12.14 11.64
N TYR A 29 -2.51 -12.56 10.40
CA TYR A 29 -3.36 -13.53 9.72
C TYR A 29 -2.74 -14.92 9.56
N VAL A 30 -1.43 -15.10 9.82
CA VAL A 30 -0.75 -16.41 9.68
C VAL A 30 -0.77 -17.17 11.00
N LEU A 31 -0.32 -16.56 12.09
CA LEU A 31 -0.24 -17.25 13.38
C LEU A 31 -1.63 -17.60 13.93
N PRO A 32 -2.60 -16.67 13.95
CA PRO A 32 -3.94 -17.00 14.38
C PRO A 32 -4.59 -18.05 13.48
N SER A 33 -4.35 -18.03 12.17
CA SER A 33 -4.91 -19.04 11.28
C SER A 33 -4.31 -20.42 11.55
N VAL A 34 -2.99 -20.54 11.72
CA VAL A 34 -2.34 -21.81 12.05
C VAL A 34 -2.90 -22.38 13.35
N ILE A 35 -3.03 -21.55 14.40
CA ILE A 35 -3.63 -21.98 15.67
C ILE A 35 -5.06 -22.46 15.46
N LEU A 36 -5.89 -21.71 14.72
CA LEU A 36 -7.28 -22.09 14.44
C LEU A 36 -7.36 -23.44 13.69
N HIS A 37 -6.52 -23.65 12.68
CA HIS A 37 -6.47 -24.92 11.94
C HIS A 37 -6.01 -26.06 12.86
N THR A 38 -4.97 -25.86 13.66
CA THR A 38 -4.46 -26.90 14.58
C THR A 38 -5.52 -27.29 15.61
N VAL A 39 -6.20 -26.31 16.23
CA VAL A 39 -7.26 -26.56 17.21
C VAL A 39 -8.45 -27.27 16.55
N TRP A 40 -8.85 -26.85 15.35
CA TRP A 40 -9.95 -27.48 14.63
C TRP A 40 -9.64 -28.93 14.25
N ILE A 41 -8.46 -29.18 13.67
CA ILE A 41 -8.02 -30.52 13.28
C ILE A 41 -7.89 -31.42 14.51
N TYR A 42 -7.34 -30.91 15.62
CA TYR A 42 -7.26 -31.66 16.87
C TYR A 42 -8.65 -32.06 17.38
N SER A 43 -9.60 -31.12 17.40
CA SER A 43 -10.98 -31.41 17.81
C SER A 43 -11.65 -32.44 16.88
N TRP A 44 -11.41 -32.34 15.57
CA TRP A 44 -11.97 -33.28 14.59
C TRP A 44 -11.44 -34.70 14.80
N ILE A 45 -10.12 -34.86 14.99
CA ILE A 45 -9.49 -36.17 15.12
C ILE A 45 -9.79 -36.82 16.48
N PHE A 46 -9.65 -36.06 17.58
CA PHE A 46 -9.61 -36.64 18.93
C PHE A 46 -10.93 -36.53 19.71
N VAL A 47 -11.82 -35.61 19.35
CA VAL A 47 -13.08 -35.38 20.08
C VAL A 47 -14.28 -35.92 19.31
N TYR A 48 -14.41 -35.53 18.04
CA TYR A 48 -15.56 -35.92 17.21
C TYR A 48 -15.38 -37.27 16.51
N GLY A 49 -14.13 -37.64 16.19
CA GLY A 49 -13.83 -38.84 15.41
C GLY A 49 -13.94 -38.58 13.90
N ILE A 50 -12.92 -39.02 13.16
CA ILE A 50 -12.79 -38.76 11.72
C ILE A 50 -13.89 -39.47 10.92
N ASP A 51 -14.18 -40.72 11.27
CA ASP A 51 -15.07 -41.60 10.49
C ASP A 51 -16.54 -41.19 10.61
N GLU A 52 -16.93 -40.61 11.75
CA GLU A 52 -18.32 -40.25 12.04
C GLU A 52 -18.69 -38.87 11.47
N TYR A 53 -17.72 -37.94 11.40
CA TYR A 53 -17.93 -36.56 10.97
C TYR A 53 -16.93 -36.12 9.88
N TYR A 54 -16.73 -36.95 8.86
CA TYR A 54 -15.76 -36.66 7.79
C TYR A 54 -16.10 -35.38 7.01
N ASP A 55 -17.33 -35.27 6.51
CA ASP A 55 -17.77 -34.12 5.69
C ASP A 55 -17.75 -32.81 6.49
N ALA A 56 -18.18 -32.85 7.75
CA ALA A 56 -18.21 -31.68 8.62
C ALA A 56 -16.80 -31.16 8.94
N GLY A 57 -15.82 -32.05 9.14
CA GLY A 57 -14.44 -31.68 9.35
C GLY A 57 -13.81 -30.97 8.15
N LEU A 58 -14.06 -31.49 6.94
CA LEU A 58 -13.62 -30.86 5.68
C LEU A 58 -14.24 -29.47 5.48
N VAL A 59 -15.54 -29.33 5.72
CA VAL A 59 -16.24 -28.04 5.64
C VAL A 59 -15.64 -27.03 6.62
N GLY A 60 -15.31 -27.47 7.84
CA GLY A 60 -14.68 -26.59 8.84
C GLY A 60 -13.29 -26.10 8.41
N ILE A 61 -12.45 -26.97 7.85
CA ILE A 61 -11.14 -26.57 7.30
C ILE A 61 -11.33 -25.56 6.16
N ALA A 62 -12.24 -25.83 5.24
CA ALA A 62 -12.54 -24.92 4.14
C ALA A 62 -13.04 -23.55 4.65
N ALA A 63 -13.90 -23.53 5.66
CA ALA A 63 -14.41 -22.29 6.25
C ALA A 63 -13.31 -21.44 6.90
N ILE A 64 -12.38 -22.05 7.64
CA ILE A 64 -11.22 -21.34 8.22
C ILE A 64 -10.32 -20.82 7.10
N GLY A 65 -10.11 -21.60 6.03
CA GLY A 65 -9.35 -21.17 4.85
C GLY A 65 -9.96 -19.95 4.14
N VAL A 66 -11.28 -19.96 3.92
CA VAL A 66 -12.01 -18.82 3.34
C VAL A 66 -11.90 -17.58 4.23
N LEU A 67 -12.03 -17.75 5.55
CA LEU A 67 -11.86 -16.66 6.51
C LEU A 67 -10.44 -16.08 6.46
N GLN A 68 -9.41 -16.92 6.37
CA GLN A 68 -8.01 -16.49 6.24
C GLN A 68 -7.80 -15.68 4.94
N ILE A 69 -8.33 -16.15 3.81
CA ILE A 69 -8.26 -15.43 2.53
C ILE A 69 -8.95 -14.08 2.64
N PHE A 70 -10.12 -14.02 3.28
CA PHE A 70 -10.86 -12.78 3.48
C PHE A 70 -10.09 -11.76 4.35
N ILE A 71 -9.45 -12.21 5.44
CA ILE A 71 -8.59 -11.34 6.27
C ILE A 71 -7.40 -10.81 5.47
N CYS A 72 -6.78 -11.66 4.62
CA CYS A 72 -5.70 -11.25 3.73
C CYS A 72 -6.15 -10.15 2.75
N LEU A 73 -7.32 -10.32 2.13
CA LEU A 73 -7.91 -9.32 1.25
C LEU A 73 -8.22 -8.01 1.99
N CYS A 74 -8.75 -8.09 3.21
CA CYS A 74 -8.98 -6.91 4.05
C CYS A 74 -7.67 -6.15 4.36
N CYS A 75 -6.55 -6.86 4.56
CA CYS A 75 -5.23 -6.24 4.69
C CYS A 75 -4.80 -5.55 3.39
N GLN A 76 -5.16 -6.08 2.23
CA GLN A 76 -4.84 -5.46 0.95
C GLN A 76 -5.73 -4.23 0.66
N TRP A 77 -6.98 -4.22 1.11
CA TRP A 77 -7.92 -3.12 0.88
C TRP A 77 -7.73 -1.93 1.82
N SER A 78 -7.25 -2.19 3.04
CA SER A 78 -7.10 -1.15 4.04
C SER A 78 -5.71 -1.18 4.66
N VAL A 79 -4.99 -0.07 4.46
CA VAL A 79 -3.71 0.19 5.12
C VAL A 79 -3.83 0.20 6.64
N HIS A 80 -4.98 0.61 7.19
CA HIS A 80 -5.21 0.58 8.64
C HIS A 80 -5.27 -0.86 9.16
N ILE A 81 -5.97 -1.74 8.45
CA ILE A 81 -6.06 -3.17 8.79
C ILE A 81 -4.69 -3.83 8.62
N HIS A 82 -4.00 -3.55 7.51
CA HIS A 82 -2.64 -4.04 7.28
C HIS A 82 -1.69 -3.66 8.41
N THR A 83 -1.68 -2.38 8.81
CA THR A 83 -0.78 -1.92 9.88
C THR A 83 -1.13 -2.51 11.23
N PHE A 84 -2.40 -2.74 11.51
CA PHE A 84 -2.84 -3.38 12.75
C PHE A 84 -2.37 -4.84 12.85
N PHE A 85 -2.57 -5.64 11.80
CA PHE A 85 -2.22 -7.06 11.83
C PHE A 85 -0.75 -7.35 11.57
N ASN A 86 -0.10 -6.59 10.67
CA ASN A 86 1.21 -6.97 10.12
C ASN A 86 2.35 -6.09 10.62
N CYS A 87 2.05 -5.01 11.34
CA CYS A 87 3.06 -4.06 11.78
C CYS A 87 3.02 -3.86 13.30
N SER A 88 4.16 -3.47 13.86
CA SER A 88 4.27 -2.97 15.23
C SER A 88 4.50 -1.48 15.19
N SER A 89 3.83 -0.71 16.04
CA SER A 89 4.08 0.72 16.15
C SER A 89 5.47 0.95 16.74
N GLU A 90 6.21 1.87 16.13
CA GLU A 90 7.55 2.28 16.54
C GLU A 90 7.54 3.78 16.84
N LYS A 91 8.25 4.22 17.89
CA LYS A 91 8.31 5.65 18.24
C LYS A 91 9.56 6.31 17.66
N ASN A 92 10.64 5.55 17.50
CA ASN A 92 11.92 6.08 17.04
C ASN A 92 12.00 6.07 15.51
N PRO A 93 12.16 7.22 14.84
CA PRO A 93 12.25 7.32 13.37
C PRO A 93 13.49 6.60 12.80
N TYR A 94 14.59 6.56 13.54
CA TYR A 94 15.82 5.90 13.12
C TYR A 94 15.70 4.37 13.07
N ASN A 95 14.79 3.78 13.86
CA ASN A 95 14.58 2.32 13.90
C ASN A 95 13.38 1.86 13.05
N ALA A 96 12.49 2.78 12.69
CA ALA A 96 11.29 2.47 11.93
C ALA A 96 11.62 2.19 10.46
N LYS A 97 11.04 1.15 9.87
CA LYS A 97 11.26 0.79 8.45
C LYS A 97 10.22 1.38 7.50
N ILE A 98 9.01 1.60 8.02
CA ILE A 98 7.87 2.07 7.23
C ILE A 98 7.14 3.19 7.98
N ALA A 99 6.58 4.13 7.21
CA ALA A 99 5.71 5.18 7.72
C ALA A 99 4.31 5.00 7.11
N LYS A 100 3.28 5.03 7.96
CA LYS A 100 1.88 5.12 7.53
C LYS A 100 1.52 6.60 7.46
N VAL A 101 1.25 7.07 6.26
CA VAL A 101 0.87 8.45 5.97
C VAL A 101 -0.63 8.50 5.73
N VAL A 102 -1.32 9.35 6.50
CA VAL A 102 -2.74 9.62 6.33
C VAL A 102 -2.87 11.03 5.75
N PRO A 103 -3.31 11.17 4.49
CA PRO A 103 -3.51 12.47 3.88
C PRO A 103 -4.69 13.21 4.52
N THR A 104 -4.76 14.51 4.28
CA THR A 104 -5.94 15.30 4.61
C THR A 104 -7.13 14.92 3.70
N PRO A 105 -8.39 15.23 4.12
CA PRO A 105 -9.56 14.94 3.31
C PRO A 105 -9.43 15.52 1.89
N ASN A 106 -9.83 14.74 0.88
CA ASN A 106 -9.73 15.04 -0.56
C ASN A 106 -8.32 15.01 -1.18
N ASN A 107 -7.26 14.69 -0.43
CA ASN A 107 -5.89 14.58 -0.95
C ASN A 107 -5.44 13.12 -1.15
N GLY A 108 -6.35 12.25 -1.59
CA GLY A 108 -6.08 10.84 -1.89
C GLY A 108 -6.29 9.89 -0.71
N SER A 109 -5.67 8.72 -0.78
CA SER A 109 -5.82 7.61 0.18
C SER A 109 -4.60 7.46 1.09
N SER A 110 -4.80 6.77 2.23
CA SER A 110 -3.69 6.44 3.13
C SER A 110 -2.76 5.40 2.50
N GLU A 111 -1.46 5.58 2.70
CA GLU A 111 -0.42 4.73 2.09
C GLU A 111 0.66 4.35 3.10
N LEU A 112 1.31 3.20 2.87
CA LEU A 112 2.53 2.79 3.57
C LEU A 112 3.73 3.10 2.70
N VAL A 113 4.54 4.05 3.16
CA VAL A 113 5.76 4.45 2.47
C VAL A 113 6.98 3.90 3.19
N LYS A 114 8.00 3.51 2.43
CA LYS A 114 9.27 3.07 3.00
C LYS A 114 10.02 4.27 3.57
N LEU A 115 10.55 4.11 4.78
CA LEU A 115 11.43 5.10 5.37
C LEU A 115 12.87 4.84 4.88
N HIS A 116 13.52 5.89 4.40
CA HIS A 116 14.91 5.87 3.95
C HIS A 116 15.79 6.44 5.04
N HIS A 117 16.93 5.79 5.26
CA HIS A 117 17.95 6.16 6.24
C HIS A 117 19.27 6.35 5.52
N SER A 118 19.97 7.43 5.82
CA SER A 118 21.32 7.72 5.33
C SER A 118 22.17 8.11 6.53
N GLU A 119 23.47 7.79 6.54
CA GLU A 119 24.37 8.20 7.63
C GLU A 119 24.57 9.72 7.66
N GLN A 120 24.37 10.39 6.52
CA GLN A 120 24.58 11.83 6.36
C GLN A 120 23.29 12.65 6.42
N GLN A 121 22.12 12.00 6.38
CA GLN A 121 20.81 12.66 6.32
C GLN A 121 19.81 12.09 7.32
N GLU A 122 18.99 12.96 7.89
CA GLU A 122 17.85 12.59 8.71
C GLU A 122 16.88 11.65 7.95
N PRO A 123 16.18 10.74 8.63
CA PRO A 123 15.24 9.82 8.00
C PRO A 123 14.19 10.56 7.16
N TRP A 124 13.95 10.07 5.95
CA TRP A 124 13.02 10.70 5.02
C TRP A 124 12.17 9.67 4.28
N PHE A 125 11.02 10.11 3.77
CA PHE A 125 10.18 9.32 2.88
C PHE A 125 9.63 10.20 1.77
N ILE A 126 9.10 9.58 0.71
CA ILE A 126 8.38 10.27 -0.35
C ILE A 126 6.92 9.82 -0.30
N PHE A 127 6.01 10.79 -0.28
CA PHE A 127 4.56 10.56 -0.37
C PHE A 127 4.02 11.45 -1.49
N GLN A 128 3.26 10.86 -2.42
CA GLN A 128 2.71 11.57 -3.58
C GLN A 128 3.74 12.45 -4.34
N LYS A 129 4.96 11.91 -4.54
CA LYS A 129 6.12 12.60 -5.17
C LYS A 129 6.67 13.81 -4.39
N THR A 130 6.23 14.06 -3.16
CA THR A 130 6.80 15.06 -2.25
C THR A 130 7.71 14.39 -1.22
N LYS A 131 8.93 14.92 -1.04
CA LYS A 131 9.89 14.44 -0.04
C LYS A 131 9.58 15.06 1.33
N TYR A 132 9.52 14.23 2.36
CA TYR A 132 9.34 14.61 3.76
C TYR A 132 10.56 14.17 4.57
N TYR A 133 11.13 15.07 5.38
CA TYR A 133 12.29 14.78 6.23
C TYR A 133 11.90 14.89 7.71
N TRP A 134 12.61 14.14 8.54
CA TRP A 134 12.46 14.24 9.99
C TRP A 134 13.10 15.51 10.53
N ASN A 135 12.34 16.29 11.31
CA ASN A 135 12.86 17.44 12.05
C ASN A 135 13.04 17.05 13.53
N SER A 136 14.29 16.97 13.97
CA SER A 136 14.67 16.54 15.32
C SER A 136 14.22 17.50 16.42
N ASP A 137 14.13 18.80 16.15
CA ASP A 137 13.70 19.82 17.13
C ASP A 137 12.20 19.72 17.43
N LYS A 138 11.40 19.62 16.36
CA LYS A 138 9.93 19.59 16.46
C LYS A 138 9.39 18.17 16.65
N LYS A 139 10.23 17.14 16.50
CA LYS A 139 9.86 15.71 16.53
C LYS A 139 8.69 15.39 15.60
N THR A 140 8.70 15.99 14.41
CA THR A 140 7.67 15.83 13.38
C THR A 140 8.32 15.76 12.01
N PHE A 141 7.71 14.99 11.10
CA PHE A 141 8.06 15.09 9.69
C PHE A 141 7.61 16.43 9.10
N GLN A 142 8.38 16.99 8.18
CA GLN A 142 8.03 18.22 7.47
C GLN A 142 8.27 18.03 5.99
N GLY A 143 7.40 18.63 5.18
CA GLY A 143 7.61 18.73 3.74
C GLY A 143 8.91 19.49 3.46
N LEU A 144 9.56 19.13 2.36
CA LEU A 144 10.76 19.81 1.88
C LEU A 144 10.51 21.32 1.74
N GLN A 145 11.15 22.11 2.58
CA GLN A 145 11.03 23.56 2.58
C GLN A 145 12.04 24.15 1.60
N PHE A 146 11.55 25.00 0.69
CA PHE A 146 12.40 25.74 -0.23
C PHE A 146 12.75 27.11 0.35
N PRO A 147 14.00 27.57 0.17
CA PRO A 147 14.44 28.88 0.65
C PRO A 147 13.82 30.00 -0.20
N ILE A 148 12.57 30.39 0.10
CA ILE A 148 11.83 31.46 -0.59
C ILE A 148 11.76 32.78 0.19
N ASN A 149 12.15 32.77 1.47
CA ASN A 149 11.97 33.89 2.40
C ASN A 149 13.30 34.59 2.77
N HIS A 150 14.33 34.49 1.95
CA HIS A 150 15.56 35.25 2.20
C HIS A 150 15.39 36.72 1.82
N SER A 151 16.27 37.58 2.34
CA SER A 151 16.26 39.00 1.96
C SER A 151 16.58 39.17 0.47
N VAL A 152 16.04 40.22 -0.16
CA VAL A 152 16.35 40.55 -1.56
C VAL A 152 17.86 40.70 -1.77
N LYS A 153 18.56 41.30 -0.80
CA LYS A 153 20.02 41.43 -0.82
C LYS A 153 20.72 40.07 -0.95
N HIS A 154 20.28 39.08 -0.17
CA HIS A 154 20.82 37.72 -0.25
C HIS A 154 20.63 37.13 -1.65
N TYR A 155 19.46 37.28 -2.26
CA TYR A 155 19.23 36.79 -3.63
C TYR A 155 20.06 37.53 -4.68
N CYS A 156 20.27 38.85 -4.53
CA CYS A 156 21.12 39.62 -5.44
C CYS A 156 22.61 39.25 -5.32
N GLU A 157 23.08 38.88 -4.12
CA GLU A 157 24.47 38.52 -3.85
C GLU A 157 24.74 37.02 -4.07
N TRP A 158 23.69 36.20 -4.25
CA TRP A 158 23.80 34.75 -4.39
C TRP A 158 24.47 34.36 -5.72
N LYS A 159 25.58 33.63 -5.64
CA LYS A 159 26.36 33.18 -6.81
C LYS A 159 26.08 31.72 -7.23
N GLY A 160 25.15 31.05 -6.55
CA GLY A 160 24.93 29.62 -6.72
C GLY A 160 25.83 28.75 -5.82
N TYR A 161 25.71 27.44 -5.98
CA TYR A 161 26.61 26.48 -5.34
C TYR A 161 27.93 26.45 -6.11
N LEU A 162 29.03 26.79 -5.44
CA LEU A 162 30.36 26.89 -6.05
C LEU A 162 31.14 25.58 -5.95
N ASP A 163 30.96 24.86 -4.84
CA ASP A 163 31.64 23.59 -4.59
C ASP A 163 30.79 22.40 -5.05
N GLU A 164 31.44 21.38 -5.62
CA GLU A 164 30.78 20.12 -6.00
C GLU A 164 30.11 19.43 -4.81
N LYS A 165 30.67 19.60 -3.60
CA LYS A 165 30.08 19.07 -2.36
C LYS A 165 28.73 19.72 -2.05
N ASP A 166 28.62 21.02 -2.24
CA ASP A 166 27.38 21.76 -2.01
C ASP A 166 26.34 21.42 -3.07
N ILE A 167 26.77 21.22 -4.32
CA ILE A 167 25.92 20.73 -5.40
C ILE A 167 25.38 19.34 -5.07
N ALA A 168 26.24 18.42 -4.63
CA ALA A 168 25.84 17.06 -4.26
C ALA A 168 24.87 17.05 -3.07
N ALA A 169 25.13 17.86 -2.04
CA ALA A 169 24.24 18.01 -0.89
C ALA A 169 22.88 18.62 -1.29
N ALA A 170 22.88 19.60 -2.19
CA ALA A 170 21.65 20.17 -2.74
C ALA A 170 20.89 19.17 -3.60
N GLU A 171 21.58 18.37 -4.41
CA GLU A 171 20.98 17.31 -5.23
C GLU A 171 20.37 16.20 -4.36
N GLU A 172 21.03 15.80 -3.26
CA GLU A 172 20.48 14.84 -2.30
C GLU A 172 19.26 15.41 -1.56
N LYS A 173 19.30 16.70 -1.22
CA LYS A 173 18.21 17.38 -0.51
C LYS A 173 16.97 17.60 -1.40
N TYR A 174 17.15 18.21 -2.57
CA TYR A 174 16.06 18.64 -3.44
C TYR A 174 15.70 17.64 -4.54
N GLY A 175 16.61 16.73 -4.87
CA GLY A 175 16.48 15.86 -6.03
C GLY A 175 16.72 16.59 -7.34
N LYS A 176 16.74 15.82 -8.44
CA LYS A 176 16.86 16.37 -9.79
C LYS A 176 15.52 16.96 -10.24
N ASN A 177 15.57 18.10 -10.91
CA ASN A 177 14.39 18.65 -11.59
C ASN A 177 14.07 17.82 -12.85
N LYS A 178 13.35 16.71 -12.67
CA LYS A 178 12.87 15.84 -13.75
C LYS A 178 11.42 15.49 -13.50
N LEU A 179 10.57 15.76 -14.48
CA LEU A 179 9.19 15.32 -14.50
C LEU A 179 9.14 13.93 -15.15
N ASP A 180 9.08 12.89 -14.31
CA ASP A 180 8.96 11.51 -14.77
C ASP A 180 7.56 10.97 -14.48
N MET A 181 6.78 10.77 -15.54
CA MET A 181 5.46 10.15 -15.48
C MET A 181 5.57 8.72 -16.02
N VAL A 182 5.65 7.77 -15.10
CA VAL A 182 5.73 6.34 -15.41
C VAL A 182 4.32 5.80 -15.64
N VAL A 183 4.07 5.20 -16.81
CA VAL A 183 2.81 4.51 -17.10
C VAL A 183 2.87 3.15 -16.39
N PRO A 184 1.83 2.76 -15.62
CA PRO A 184 1.83 1.48 -14.93
C PRO A 184 1.88 0.30 -15.91
N GLU A 185 2.43 -0.82 -15.47
CA GLU A 185 2.44 -2.04 -16.26
C GLU A 185 1.07 -2.72 -16.27
N PHE A 186 0.79 -3.54 -17.29
CA PHE A 186 -0.45 -4.32 -17.35
C PHE A 186 -0.69 -5.15 -16.09
N ARG A 187 0.37 -5.78 -15.57
CA ARG A 187 0.26 -6.62 -14.37
C ARG A 187 -0.12 -5.84 -13.13
N GLU A 188 0.38 -4.62 -12.98
CA GLU A 188 0.08 -3.76 -11.84
C GLU A 188 -1.39 -3.35 -11.87
N LEU A 189 -1.84 -2.87 -13.02
CA LEU A 189 -3.22 -2.41 -13.21
C LEU A 189 -4.22 -3.57 -13.13
N PHE A 190 -3.87 -4.73 -13.71
CA PHE A 190 -4.67 -5.95 -13.59
C PHE A 190 -4.75 -6.42 -12.15
N LYS A 191 -3.64 -6.37 -11.39
CA LYS A 191 -3.65 -6.74 -9.97
C LYS A 191 -4.58 -5.83 -9.17
N GLU A 192 -4.53 -4.50 -9.39
CA GLU A 192 -5.42 -3.54 -8.71
C GLU A 192 -6.90 -3.81 -9.00
N ARG A 193 -7.24 -4.17 -10.24
CA ARG A 193 -8.61 -4.57 -10.61
C ARG A 193 -9.00 -5.92 -10.04
N ALA A 194 -8.09 -6.90 -10.06
CA ALA A 194 -8.34 -8.26 -9.60
C ALA A 194 -8.55 -8.35 -8.08
N ILE A 195 -7.96 -7.43 -7.31
CA ILE A 195 -8.23 -7.30 -5.87
C ILE A 195 -9.47 -6.47 -5.58
N ALA A 196 -10.16 -5.88 -6.57
CA ALA A 196 -11.34 -5.08 -6.31
C ALA A 196 -12.41 -5.94 -5.62
N PRO A 197 -13.06 -5.46 -4.54
CA PRO A 197 -14.02 -6.26 -3.77
C PRO A 197 -15.12 -6.89 -4.62
N PHE A 198 -15.61 -6.15 -5.62
CA PHE A 198 -16.61 -6.63 -6.56
C PHE A 198 -16.12 -7.81 -7.40
N PHE A 199 -14.93 -7.71 -7.99
CA PHE A 199 -14.37 -8.77 -8.83
C PHE A 199 -14.08 -10.04 -8.03
N VAL A 200 -13.51 -9.89 -6.83
CA VAL A 200 -13.26 -11.02 -5.93
C VAL A 200 -14.56 -11.72 -5.54
N PHE A 201 -15.62 -10.95 -5.27
CA PHE A 201 -16.94 -11.51 -4.98
C PHE A 201 -17.53 -12.28 -6.18
N GLN A 202 -17.37 -11.76 -7.39
CA GLN A 202 -17.80 -12.45 -8.61
C GLN A 202 -17.06 -13.79 -8.80
N LEU A 203 -15.73 -13.80 -8.64
CA LEU A 203 -14.93 -15.02 -8.71
C LEU A 203 -15.37 -16.04 -7.66
N PHE A 204 -15.61 -15.58 -6.42
CA PHE A 204 -16.09 -16.44 -5.35
C PHE A 204 -17.46 -17.07 -5.69
N CYS A 205 -18.40 -16.27 -6.21
CA CYS A 205 -19.71 -16.79 -6.62
C CYS A 205 -19.57 -17.86 -7.72
N VAL A 206 -18.81 -17.57 -8.78
CA VAL A 206 -18.61 -18.53 -9.88
C VAL A 206 -17.91 -19.80 -9.39
N ALA A 207 -16.97 -19.69 -8.44
CA ALA A 207 -16.32 -20.84 -7.83
C ALA A 207 -17.31 -21.71 -7.03
N LEU A 208 -18.26 -21.12 -6.30
CA LEU A 208 -19.31 -21.89 -5.62
C LEU A 208 -20.21 -22.64 -6.61
N TRP A 209 -20.56 -22.02 -7.74
CA TRP A 209 -21.30 -22.71 -8.82
C TRP A 209 -20.51 -23.85 -9.45
N CYS A 210 -19.17 -23.74 -9.47
CA CYS A 210 -18.29 -24.79 -9.98
C CYS A 210 -18.21 -26.02 -9.05
N PHE A 211 -18.48 -25.86 -7.74
CA PHE A 211 -18.51 -26.96 -6.79
C PHE A 211 -19.79 -27.81 -6.86
N ASP A 212 -20.79 -27.39 -7.63
CA ASP A 212 -22.01 -28.16 -7.91
C ASP A 212 -21.93 -28.87 -9.28
N LYS A 213 -22.99 -29.58 -9.68
CA LYS A 213 -23.08 -30.38 -10.92
C LYS A 213 -22.84 -29.61 -12.22
N TYR A 214 -22.80 -28.28 -12.19
CA TYR A 214 -22.68 -27.39 -13.37
C TYR A 214 -21.24 -26.87 -13.62
N TRP A 215 -20.23 -27.66 -13.28
CA TRP A 215 -18.81 -27.29 -13.40
C TRP A 215 -18.41 -26.82 -14.81
N TYR A 216 -18.94 -27.45 -15.88
CA TYR A 216 -18.60 -27.10 -17.26
C TYR A 216 -19.01 -25.67 -17.64
N TYR A 217 -20.27 -25.29 -17.36
CA TYR A 217 -20.76 -23.94 -17.64
C TYR A 217 -20.05 -22.90 -16.77
N SER A 218 -19.77 -23.24 -15.52
CA SER A 218 -19.06 -22.36 -14.58
C SER A 218 -17.64 -22.03 -15.04
N ILE A 219 -16.90 -23.01 -15.57
CA ILE A 219 -15.56 -22.79 -16.13
C ILE A 219 -15.62 -21.88 -17.36
N PHE A 220 -16.58 -22.07 -18.25
CA PHE A 220 -16.76 -21.21 -19.42
C PHE A 220 -17.04 -19.75 -19.00
N THR A 221 -17.95 -19.55 -18.04
CA THR A 221 -18.24 -18.22 -17.49
C THR A 221 -17.03 -17.60 -16.81
N LEU A 222 -16.23 -18.38 -16.07
CA LEU A 222 -14.99 -17.91 -15.45
C LEU A 222 -13.98 -17.39 -16.48
N VAL A 223 -13.78 -18.14 -17.57
CA VAL A 223 -12.88 -17.71 -18.67
C VAL A 223 -13.39 -16.42 -19.32
N MET A 224 -14.69 -16.32 -19.60
CA MET A 224 -15.28 -15.10 -20.17
C MET A 224 -15.09 -13.88 -19.27
N LEU A 225 -15.28 -14.04 -17.97
CA LEU A 225 -15.11 -12.99 -16.97
C LEU A 225 -13.64 -12.50 -16.92
N ILE A 226 -12.67 -13.42 -16.95
CA ILE A 226 -11.24 -13.05 -16.98
C ILE A 226 -10.88 -12.34 -18.29
N MET A 227 -11.35 -12.85 -19.44
CA MET A 227 -11.11 -12.23 -20.74
C MET A 227 -11.69 -10.81 -20.84
N PHE A 228 -12.85 -10.59 -20.25
CA PHE A 228 -13.50 -9.29 -20.20
C PHE A 228 -12.66 -8.28 -19.40
N GLU A 229 -12.22 -8.63 -18.19
CA GLU A 229 -11.35 -7.75 -17.40
C GLU A 229 -10.00 -7.48 -18.07
N CYS A 230 -9.38 -8.49 -18.69
CA CYS A 230 -8.15 -8.30 -19.46
C CYS A 230 -8.34 -7.26 -20.58
N THR A 231 -9.47 -7.32 -21.29
CA THR A 231 -9.81 -6.38 -22.36
C THR A 231 -9.99 -4.96 -21.82
N LEU A 232 -10.70 -4.81 -20.69
CA LEU A 232 -10.89 -3.53 -20.02
C LEU A 232 -9.57 -2.90 -19.57
N VAL A 233 -8.69 -3.68 -18.94
CA VAL A 233 -7.37 -3.23 -18.49
C VAL A 233 -6.52 -2.83 -19.70
N GLN A 234 -6.56 -3.59 -20.79
CA GLN A 234 -5.84 -3.24 -22.01
C GLN A 234 -6.35 -1.93 -22.62
N GLN A 235 -7.67 -1.69 -22.62
CA GLN A 235 -8.25 -0.44 -23.07
C GLN A 235 -7.82 0.74 -22.18
N GLN A 236 -7.82 0.55 -20.86
CA GLN A 236 -7.39 1.57 -19.90
C GLN A 236 -5.91 1.96 -20.10
N LEU A 237 -5.02 0.98 -20.34
CA LEU A 237 -3.61 1.23 -20.62
C LEU A 237 -3.39 1.98 -21.93
N ARG A 238 -4.11 1.61 -22.99
CA ARG A 238 -4.02 2.31 -24.28
C ARG A 238 -4.39 3.78 -24.14
N ASN A 239 -5.48 4.08 -23.42
CA ASN A 239 -5.93 5.45 -23.19
C ASN A 239 -4.89 6.26 -22.38
N MET A 240 -4.33 5.69 -21.31
CA MET A 240 -3.25 6.33 -20.54
C MET A 240 -2.00 6.59 -21.38
N ALA A 241 -1.63 5.66 -22.26
CA ALA A 241 -0.49 5.82 -23.16
C ALA A 241 -0.72 6.90 -24.22
N GLU A 242 -1.94 7.05 -24.73
CA GLU A 242 -2.33 8.11 -25.66
C GLU A 242 -2.27 9.49 -25.01
N ILE A 243 -2.84 9.66 -23.81
CA ILE A 243 -2.78 10.92 -23.06
C ILE A 243 -1.33 11.35 -22.82
N ARG A 244 -0.45 10.41 -22.45
CA ARG A 244 0.98 10.70 -22.27
C ARG A 244 1.65 11.16 -23.57
N LYS A 245 1.35 10.50 -24.69
CA LYS A 245 1.90 10.91 -26.01
C LYS A 245 1.48 12.33 -26.38
N MET A 246 0.24 12.72 -26.08
CA MET A 246 -0.24 14.08 -26.30
C MET A 246 0.50 15.11 -25.44
N GLY A 247 0.79 14.80 -24.17
CA GLY A 247 1.50 15.70 -23.26
C GLY A 247 2.97 15.95 -23.62
N ILE A 248 3.69 14.92 -24.09
CA ILE A 248 5.11 15.04 -24.46
C ILE A 248 5.27 15.87 -25.74
N ASN A 249 4.37 15.70 -26.71
CA ASN A 249 4.41 16.45 -27.98
C ASN A 249 4.15 17.95 -27.82
N HIS A 250 3.57 18.38 -26.70
CA HIS A 250 3.31 19.80 -26.39
C HIS A 250 4.47 20.51 -25.65
N ILE A 251 5.48 19.76 -25.20
CA ILE A 251 6.60 20.28 -24.38
C ILE A 251 7.90 20.42 -25.21
N GLN A 252 7.93 19.92 -26.44
CA GLN A 252 8.98 20.24 -27.45
C GLN A 252 8.57 21.43 -28.30
#